data_AF-A0A0B5AZI8-F1
#
_entry.id   AF-A0A0B5AZI8-F1
#
_cell.length_a   1.000
_cell.length_b   1.000
_cell.length_c   1.000
_cell.angle_alpha   90.00
_cell.angle_beta   90.00
_cell.angle_gamma   90.00
#
_symmetry.space_group_name_H-M   'P 1'
#
loop_
_entity.id
_entity.type
_entity.pdbx_description
1 polymer ?
#
loop_
_entity_poly.entity_id
_entity_poly.type
_entity_poly.pdbx_seq_one_letter_code
_entity_poly.pdbx_strand_id
1 'polypeptide(L)'
;MKDWEIVREDIERVVLPTIHEMMAKGDPLLYVRHSGRCCKQVAYLLTCYLQEQLPDYHWTAWESTFTDYMEDYPHAWVYGESKTGQSDLILDYGKLQTEYAFFQETNGNVYPTLLDSKGNRFFTTEEELELDMEIDGERKQIIPPEDVLMAFVGMTFGEAYQTLKKKLEEAGR
;
A
#
# COMPACT_ATOMS: atom_id res chain seq x y z
N MET A 1 4.58 -18.46 -14.37
CA MET A 1 4.65 -17.21 -13.59
C MET A 1 3.26 -17.03 -13.03
N LYS A 2 3.12 -16.94 -11.71
CA LYS A 2 1.82 -16.67 -11.08
C LYS A 2 1.39 -15.25 -11.48
N ASP A 3 0.10 -14.99 -11.65
CA ASP A 3 -0.38 -13.67 -12.10
C ASP A 3 0.08 -12.55 -11.17
N TRP A 4 0.16 -12.82 -9.85
CA TRP A 4 0.68 -11.87 -8.88
C TRP A 4 2.18 -11.54 -9.05
N GLU A 5 2.98 -12.42 -9.64
CA GLU A 5 4.41 -12.14 -9.91
C GLU A 5 4.58 -11.09 -11.01
N ILE A 6 3.68 -11.07 -12.01
CA ILE A 6 3.65 -10.05 -13.07
C ILE A 6 3.22 -8.71 -12.47
N VAL A 7 2.15 -8.73 -11.68
CA VAL A 7 1.62 -7.54 -10.99
C VAL A 7 2.64 -6.97 -10.02
N ARG A 8 3.43 -7.81 -9.34
CA ARG A 8 4.56 -7.39 -8.53
C ARG A 8 5.60 -6.61 -9.34
N GLU A 9 5.97 -7.13 -10.51
CA GLU A 9 6.94 -6.46 -11.37
C GLU A 9 6.42 -5.07 -11.79
N ASP A 10 5.14 -4.96 -12.12
CA ASP A 10 4.52 -3.68 -12.48
C ASP A 10 4.51 -2.70 -11.31
N ILE A 11 4.25 -3.20 -10.10
CA ILE A 11 4.30 -2.40 -8.88
C ILE A 11 5.71 -1.84 -8.65
N GLU A 12 6.72 -2.69 -8.70
CA GLU A 12 8.11 -2.34 -8.46
C GLU A 12 8.67 -1.39 -9.53
N ARG A 13 8.30 -1.61 -10.81
CA ARG A 13 8.93 -0.90 -11.95
C ARG A 13 8.18 0.32 -12.43
N VAL A 14 6.86 0.38 -12.22
CA VAL A 14 6.00 1.42 -12.79
C VAL A 14 5.19 2.12 -11.70
N VAL A 15 4.44 1.37 -10.89
CA VAL A 15 3.47 1.95 -9.96
C VAL A 15 4.15 2.78 -8.88
N LEU A 16 5.07 2.19 -8.13
CA LEU A 16 5.75 2.90 -7.04
C LEU A 16 6.59 4.08 -7.54
N PRO A 17 7.42 3.95 -8.60
CA PRO A 17 8.12 5.09 -9.17
C PRO A 17 7.20 6.22 -9.60
N THR A 18 6.05 5.90 -10.22
CA THR A 18 5.06 6.90 -10.64
C THR A 18 4.46 7.63 -9.44
N ILE A 19 4.10 6.90 -8.38
CA ILE A 19 3.57 7.51 -7.16
C ILE A 19 4.61 8.43 -6.49
N HIS A 20 5.89 8.04 -6.47
CA HIS A 20 6.96 8.90 -5.98
C HIS A 20 7.17 10.15 -6.81
N GLU A 21 7.12 10.02 -8.13
CA GLU A 21 7.21 11.17 -9.03
C GLU A 21 6.05 12.14 -8.79
N MET A 22 4.83 11.63 -8.62
CA MET A 22 3.65 12.42 -8.29
C MET A 22 3.80 13.16 -6.96
N MET A 23 4.24 12.46 -5.90
CA MET A 23 4.45 13.07 -4.58
C MET A 23 5.58 14.11 -4.57
N ALA A 24 6.68 13.83 -5.27
CA ALA A 24 7.81 14.76 -5.38
C ALA A 24 7.44 16.03 -6.17
N LYS A 25 6.51 15.93 -7.13
CA LYS A 25 6.01 17.08 -7.89
C LYS A 25 4.96 17.90 -7.14
N GLY A 26 4.09 17.23 -6.37
CA GLY A 26 3.00 17.87 -5.63
C GLY A 26 3.51 18.79 -4.52
N ASP A 27 4.19 18.22 -3.53
CA ASP A 27 4.86 18.98 -2.46
C ASP A 27 6.15 18.27 -2.00
N PRO A 28 7.31 18.59 -2.60
CA PRO A 28 8.56 17.92 -2.28
C PRO A 28 9.01 18.12 -0.82
N LEU A 29 8.68 19.25 -0.18
CA LEU A 29 9.05 19.50 1.21
C LEU A 29 8.19 18.65 2.16
N LEU A 30 6.89 18.56 1.90
CA LEU A 30 5.98 17.73 2.67
C LEU A 30 6.31 16.25 2.49
N TYR A 31 6.61 15.82 1.26
CA TYR A 31 6.98 14.44 0.95
C TYR A 31 8.29 14.01 1.66
N VAL A 32 9.31 14.88 1.71
CA VAL A 32 10.54 14.60 2.47
C VAL A 32 10.28 14.57 3.98
N ARG A 33 9.42 15.44 4.51
CA ARG A 33 9.16 15.54 5.96
C ARG A 33 8.21 14.48 6.51
N HIS A 34 7.33 13.95 5.68
CA HIS A 34 6.27 13.03 6.10
C HIS A 34 6.15 11.81 5.20
N SER A 35 7.27 11.27 4.71
CA SER A 35 7.27 10.04 3.90
C SER A 35 6.54 8.88 4.59
N GLY A 36 6.64 8.75 5.92
CA GLY A 36 5.85 7.74 6.67
C GLY A 36 4.33 7.96 6.59
N ARG A 37 3.85 9.18 6.33
CA ARG A 37 2.42 9.48 6.18
C ARG A 37 1.94 9.32 4.74
N CYS A 38 2.83 9.15 3.77
CA CYS A 38 2.43 8.93 2.39
C CYS A 38 1.99 7.48 2.14
N CYS A 39 2.36 6.53 3.01
CA CYS A 39 2.02 5.11 2.91
C CYS A 39 0.51 4.88 2.71
N LYS A 40 -0.33 5.66 3.41
CA LYS A 40 -1.80 5.59 3.28
C LYS A 40 -2.29 5.89 1.86
N GLN A 41 -1.74 6.94 1.26
CA GLN A 41 -2.07 7.34 -0.12
C GLN A 41 -1.57 6.32 -1.16
N VAL A 42 -0.40 5.74 -0.90
CA VAL A 42 0.13 4.64 -1.72
C VAL A 42 -0.78 3.41 -1.63
N ALA A 43 -1.16 2.99 -0.41
CA ALA A 43 -2.01 1.82 -0.18
C ALA A 43 -3.37 1.93 -0.89
N TYR A 44 -3.98 3.12 -0.92
CA TYR A 44 -5.24 3.34 -1.64
C TYR A 44 -5.11 3.22 -3.16
N LEU A 45 -4.06 3.82 -3.75
CA LEU A 45 -3.80 3.69 -5.19
C LEU A 45 -3.47 2.24 -5.56
N LEU A 46 -2.67 1.56 -4.74
CA LEU A 46 -2.35 0.14 -4.92
C LEU A 46 -3.59 -0.73 -4.82
N THR A 47 -4.50 -0.46 -3.88
CA THR A 47 -5.74 -1.23 -3.74
C THR A 47 -6.58 -1.16 -5.03
N CYS A 48 -6.73 0.03 -5.62
CA CYS A 48 -7.47 0.18 -6.88
C CYS A 48 -6.78 -0.56 -8.04
N TYR A 49 -5.47 -0.43 -8.15
CA TYR A 49 -4.68 -1.14 -9.16
C TYR A 49 -4.83 -2.66 -9.00
N LEU A 50 -4.65 -3.17 -7.80
CA LEU A 50 -4.75 -4.60 -7.48
C LEU A 50 -6.15 -5.17 -7.71
N GLN A 51 -7.21 -4.39 -7.45
CA GLN A 51 -8.58 -4.79 -7.77
C GLN A 51 -8.82 -5.01 -9.26
N GLU A 52 -8.18 -4.20 -10.12
CA GLU A 52 -8.26 -4.39 -11.57
C GLU A 52 -7.40 -5.58 -12.04
N GLN A 53 -6.20 -5.74 -11.49
CA GLN A 53 -5.23 -6.74 -11.99
C GLN A 53 -5.40 -8.13 -11.39
N LEU A 54 -5.85 -8.22 -10.14
CA LEU A 54 -6.04 -9.47 -9.40
C LEU A 54 -7.47 -9.52 -8.84
N PRO A 55 -8.49 -9.63 -9.71
CA PRO A 55 -9.89 -9.54 -9.32
C PRO A 55 -10.37 -10.73 -8.46
N ASP A 56 -9.63 -11.83 -8.45
CA ASP A 56 -9.89 -13.00 -7.61
C ASP A 56 -9.57 -12.78 -6.13
N TYR A 57 -9.10 -11.58 -5.77
CA TYR A 57 -8.82 -11.18 -4.40
C TYR A 57 -9.78 -10.08 -3.94
N HIS A 58 -10.09 -10.06 -2.65
CA HIS A 58 -10.69 -8.93 -1.97
C HIS A 58 -9.57 -8.10 -1.35
N TRP A 59 -9.28 -6.96 -1.97
CA TRP A 59 -8.19 -6.09 -1.56
C TRP A 59 -8.64 -5.01 -0.58
N THR A 60 -7.91 -4.90 0.53
CA THR A 60 -8.17 -3.95 1.60
C THR A 60 -6.88 -3.23 1.97
N ALA A 61 -6.91 -1.89 1.98
CA ALA A 61 -5.85 -1.10 2.58
C ALA A 61 -6.04 -1.08 4.10
N TRP A 62 -4.98 -1.42 4.82
CA TRP A 62 -4.90 -1.40 6.28
C TRP A 62 -3.99 -0.28 6.74
N GLU A 63 -4.28 0.29 7.89
CA GLU A 63 -3.43 1.26 8.55
C GLU A 63 -3.22 0.89 10.01
N SER A 64 -2.01 1.11 10.51
CA SER A 64 -1.68 0.96 11.91
C SER A 64 -0.59 1.95 12.30
N THR A 65 -0.33 2.04 13.60
CA THR A 65 0.80 2.81 14.13
C THR A 65 1.87 1.83 14.57
N PHE A 66 3.08 1.99 14.03
CA PHE A 66 4.23 1.18 14.41
C PHE A 66 5.14 2.01 15.29
N THR A 67 5.66 1.40 16.35
CA THR A 67 6.64 2.05 17.21
C THR A 67 8.06 1.64 16.78
N ASP A 68 8.84 2.62 16.35
CA ASP A 68 10.28 2.46 16.15
C ASP A 68 11.04 2.92 17.42
N TYR A 69 12.32 2.58 17.59
CA TYR A 69 13.21 2.93 18.71
C TYR A 69 13.17 4.40 19.16
N MET A 70 12.60 5.33 18.38
CA MET A 70 12.54 6.75 18.72
C MET A 70 11.12 7.33 18.73
N GLU A 71 10.19 6.91 17.87
CA GLU A 71 8.84 7.49 17.78
C GLU A 71 7.82 6.52 17.15
N ASP A 72 6.55 6.73 17.49
CA ASP A 72 5.40 6.15 16.80
C ASP A 72 5.26 6.74 15.40
N TYR A 73 5.11 5.90 14.38
CA TYR A 73 4.86 6.33 13.02
C TYR A 73 3.65 5.60 12.42
N PRO A 74 2.77 6.33 11.72
CA PRO A 74 1.69 5.70 10.98
C PRO A 74 2.25 4.94 9.78
N HIS A 75 1.67 3.80 9.48
CA HIS A 75 2.03 2.97 8.33
C HIS A 75 0.78 2.34 7.72
N ALA A 76 0.87 1.97 6.45
CA ALA A 76 -0.25 1.34 5.75
C ALA A 76 0.25 0.29 4.75
N TRP A 77 -0.48 -0.82 4.66
CA TRP A 77 -0.22 -1.93 3.74
C TRP A 77 -1.52 -2.34 3.05
N VAL A 78 -1.42 -3.22 2.04
CA VAL A 78 -2.56 -3.78 1.32
C VAL A 78 -2.61 -5.28 1.55
N TYR A 79 -3.77 -5.78 1.95
CA TYR A 79 -4.06 -7.19 2.15
C TYR A 79 -5.06 -7.67 1.10
N GLY A 80 -4.73 -8.78 0.43
CA GLY A 80 -5.59 -9.45 -0.55
C GLY A 80 -6.06 -10.78 0.00
N GLU A 81 -7.33 -10.84 0.38
CA GLU A 81 -7.99 -12.10 0.77
C GLU A 81 -8.44 -12.84 -0.48
N SER A 82 -8.00 -14.08 -0.63
CA SER A 82 -8.30 -14.92 -1.79
C SER A 82 -9.77 -15.36 -1.82
N LYS A 83 -10.47 -15.09 -2.92
CA LYS A 83 -11.87 -15.54 -3.12
C LYS A 83 -11.97 -17.00 -3.55
N THR A 84 -10.87 -17.58 -4.02
CA THR A 84 -10.84 -18.88 -4.69
C THR A 84 -10.05 -19.95 -3.93
N GLY A 85 -9.62 -19.66 -2.70
CA GLY A 85 -8.83 -20.59 -1.88
C GLY A 85 -7.35 -20.70 -2.27
N GLN A 86 -6.85 -19.82 -3.14
CA GLN A 86 -5.41 -19.54 -3.28
C GLN A 86 -4.86 -18.92 -1.99
N SER A 87 -3.53 -18.87 -1.85
CA SER A 87 -2.90 -18.12 -0.75
C SER A 87 -3.30 -16.64 -0.79
N ASP A 88 -3.53 -16.09 0.39
CA ASP A 88 -3.72 -14.65 0.56
C ASP A 88 -2.42 -13.92 0.25
N LEU A 89 -2.53 -12.61 0.03
CA LEU A 89 -1.39 -11.78 -0.35
C LEU A 89 -1.27 -10.58 0.57
N ILE A 90 -0.03 -10.21 0.92
CA ILE A 90 0.29 -8.91 1.50
C ILE A 90 1.22 -8.17 0.56
N LEU A 91 0.86 -6.92 0.29
CA LEU A 91 1.72 -5.93 -0.31
C LEU A 91 1.95 -4.83 0.71
N ASP A 92 3.21 -4.58 1.01
CA ASP A 92 3.58 -3.46 1.86
C ASP A 92 4.62 -2.59 1.17
N TYR A 93 4.46 -1.30 1.38
CA TYR A 93 5.34 -0.27 0.88
C TYR A 93 5.60 0.75 1.99
N GLY A 94 6.87 1.00 2.28
CA GLY A 94 7.27 1.99 3.27
C GLY A 94 8.55 2.74 2.89
N LYS A 95 8.65 3.96 3.41
CA LYS A 95 9.84 4.81 3.31
C LYS A 95 10.21 5.36 4.69
N LEU A 96 11.02 4.56 5.41
CA LEU A 96 11.71 4.98 6.63
C LEU A 96 13.05 5.63 6.27
N GLN A 97 14.16 4.89 6.36
CA GLN A 97 15.49 5.32 5.91
C GLN A 97 15.84 4.86 4.49
N THR A 98 15.21 3.78 4.05
CA THR A 98 15.28 3.21 2.71
C THR A 98 13.87 2.92 2.23
N GLU A 99 13.62 3.09 0.93
CA GLU A 99 12.37 2.63 0.32
C GLU A 99 12.38 1.10 0.28
N TYR A 100 11.28 0.48 0.68
CA TYR A 100 11.06 -0.95 0.54
C TYR A 100 9.67 -1.21 -0.02
N ALA A 101 9.58 -2.28 -0.79
CA ALA A 101 8.33 -2.88 -1.22
C ALA A 101 8.48 -4.39 -1.10
N PHE A 102 7.50 -5.06 -0.49
CA PHE A 102 7.43 -6.50 -0.56
C PHE A 102 6.01 -6.94 -0.92
N PHE A 103 5.93 -7.95 -1.77
CA PHE A 103 4.68 -8.56 -2.18
C PHE A 103 4.84 -10.06 -2.02
N GLN A 104 4.07 -10.65 -1.11
CA GLN A 104 4.28 -12.03 -0.69
C GLN A 104 2.97 -12.76 -0.39
N GLU A 105 3.03 -14.08 -0.52
CA GLU A 105 2.00 -14.98 -0.03
C GLU A 105 1.98 -14.98 1.51
N THR A 106 0.79 -15.03 2.08
CA THR A 106 0.56 -15.08 3.52
C THR A 106 -0.58 -16.04 3.86
N ASN A 107 -0.72 -16.37 5.14
CA ASN A 107 -1.86 -17.11 5.69
C ASN A 107 -2.62 -16.16 6.63
N GLY A 108 -3.49 -15.32 6.07
CA GLY A 108 -4.18 -14.26 6.80
C GLY A 108 -3.45 -12.91 6.81
N ASN A 109 -4.12 -11.89 7.35
CA ASN A 109 -3.58 -10.53 7.50
C ASN A 109 -2.57 -10.43 8.65
N VAL A 110 -1.49 -11.19 8.54
CA VAL A 110 -0.39 -11.17 9.50
C VAL A 110 0.73 -10.33 8.90
N TYR A 111 0.96 -9.15 9.48
CA TYR A 111 2.10 -8.32 9.07
C TYR A 111 3.39 -9.12 9.31
N PRO A 112 4.27 -9.26 8.30
CA PRO A 112 5.44 -10.12 8.45
C PRO A 112 6.37 -9.60 9.52
N THR A 113 6.47 -10.37 10.60
CA THR A 113 7.39 -10.11 11.71
C THR A 113 8.87 -10.37 11.38
N LEU A 114 9.14 -10.86 10.16
CA LEU A 114 10.43 -11.40 9.75
C LEU A 114 10.81 -10.88 8.37
N LEU A 115 11.12 -9.60 8.26
CA LEU A 115 12.08 -9.16 7.25
C LEU A 115 13.48 -9.36 7.84
N ASP A 116 14.15 -10.43 7.43
CA ASP A 116 15.54 -10.78 7.79
C ASP A 116 16.57 -9.80 7.16
N SER A 117 16.19 -8.53 6.99
CA SER A 117 17.12 -7.44 6.73
C SER A 117 17.78 -7.08 8.04
N LYS A 118 18.81 -7.85 8.41
CA LYS A 118 19.83 -7.56 9.42
C LYS A 118 19.63 -6.23 10.17
N GLY A 119 18.91 -6.31 11.29
CA GLY A 119 19.12 -5.44 12.43
C GLY A 119 18.13 -4.32 12.70
N ASN A 120 16.84 -4.46 12.40
CA ASN A 120 15.75 -3.57 12.86
C ASN A 120 14.40 -4.27 12.55
N ARG A 121 13.31 -4.30 13.33
CA ARG A 121 12.82 -3.71 14.59
C ARG A 121 11.58 -4.52 15.00
N PHE A 122 11.15 -4.34 16.25
CA PHE A 122 10.07 -5.07 16.91
C PHE A 122 8.68 -4.82 16.28
N PHE A 123 7.79 -5.80 16.43
CA PHE A 123 6.38 -5.71 16.06
C PHE A 123 5.55 -5.51 17.32
N THR A 124 4.59 -4.60 17.24
CA THR A 124 3.56 -4.30 18.24
C THR A 124 2.83 -5.57 18.69
N THR A 125 2.36 -5.54 19.93
CA THR A 125 1.65 -6.66 20.59
C THR A 125 0.33 -6.97 19.89
N GLU A 126 -0.09 -8.24 19.90
CA GLU A 126 -1.35 -8.75 19.31
C GLU A 126 -2.60 -7.89 19.57
N GLU A 127 -2.64 -7.14 20.68
CA GLU A 127 -3.76 -6.28 21.08
C GLU A 127 -4.02 -5.05 20.17
N GLU A 128 -3.12 -4.66 19.26
CA GLU A 128 -3.29 -3.47 18.40
C GLU A 128 -3.55 -3.78 16.91
N LEU A 129 -3.55 -5.06 16.52
CA LEU A 129 -3.89 -5.49 15.15
C LEU A 129 -5.40 -5.68 14.94
N GLU A 130 -6.21 -5.56 16.01
CA GLU A 130 -7.67 -5.50 15.94
C GLU A 130 -8.16 -4.09 15.59
N LEU A 131 -7.79 -3.58 14.42
CA LEU A 131 -8.59 -2.54 13.77
C LEU A 131 -9.52 -3.19 12.76
N ASP A 132 -10.37 -4.09 13.26
CA ASP A 132 -11.68 -4.32 12.66
C ASP A 132 -12.47 -3.01 12.81
N MET A 133 -12.38 -2.14 11.81
CA MET A 133 -13.45 -1.17 11.61
C MET A 133 -14.68 -1.92 11.05
N GLU A 134 -15.33 -2.66 11.93
CA GLU A 134 -16.73 -3.09 11.76
C GLU A 134 -17.59 -1.83 11.81
N ILE A 135 -18.03 -1.36 10.65
CA ILE A 135 -19.16 -0.43 10.57
C ILE A 135 -20.37 -1.30 10.25
N ASP A 136 -21.21 -1.55 11.26
CA ASP A 136 -22.44 -2.35 11.17
C ASP A 136 -22.24 -3.84 10.80
N GLY A 137 -21.10 -4.45 11.15
CA GLY A 137 -20.83 -5.85 10.83
C GLY A 137 -20.21 -6.08 9.45
N GLU A 138 -19.86 -5.01 8.73
CA GLU A 138 -19.26 -5.08 7.40
C GLU A 138 -17.85 -4.48 7.40
N ARG A 139 -16.87 -5.25 6.92
CA ARG A 139 -15.52 -4.75 6.61
C ARG A 139 -15.63 -3.72 5.48
N LYS A 140 -15.49 -2.44 5.78
CA LYS A 140 -15.62 -1.38 4.77
C LYS A 140 -14.27 -0.93 4.25
N GLN A 141 -14.06 -1.21 2.96
CA GLN A 141 -13.03 -0.60 2.14
C GLN A 141 -13.30 0.90 2.03
N ILE A 142 -12.40 1.76 2.52
CA ILE A 142 -12.49 3.21 2.30
C ILE A 142 -11.53 3.56 1.16
N ILE A 143 -11.97 3.35 -0.09
CA ILE A 143 -11.35 4.05 -1.22
C ILE A 143 -11.81 5.50 -1.16
N PRO A 144 -10.91 6.50 -1.17
CA PRO A 144 -11.30 7.89 -1.26
C PRO A 144 -12.12 8.16 -2.54
N PRO A 145 -13.19 8.96 -2.49
CA PRO A 145 -13.86 9.45 -3.70
C PRO A 145 -12.90 10.11 -4.70
N GLU A 146 -13.17 10.00 -6.00
CA GLU A 146 -12.27 10.45 -7.08
C GLU A 146 -11.92 11.94 -7.02
N ASP A 147 -12.80 12.77 -6.45
CA ASP A 147 -12.65 14.21 -6.30
C ASP A 147 -11.87 14.62 -5.04
N VAL A 148 -11.53 13.68 -4.16
CA VAL A 148 -10.73 13.95 -2.96
C VAL A 148 -9.30 14.31 -3.35
N LEU A 149 -8.84 15.49 -2.91
CA LEU A 149 -7.46 15.94 -3.08
C LEU A 149 -6.49 15.08 -2.25
N MET A 150 -5.48 14.52 -2.91
CA MET A 150 -4.40 13.79 -2.28
C MET A 150 -3.30 14.77 -1.85
N ALA A 151 -3.20 15.02 -0.53
CA ALA A 151 -2.37 16.08 0.04
C ALA A 151 -0.88 16.09 -0.40
N PHE A 152 -0.29 14.91 -0.67
CA PHE A 152 1.12 14.82 -1.08
C PHE A 152 1.30 14.87 -2.59
N VAL A 153 0.28 14.45 -3.34
CA VAL A 153 0.31 14.36 -4.80
C VAL A 153 -0.08 15.70 -5.43
N GLY A 154 -0.89 16.52 -4.74
CA GLY A 154 -1.38 17.78 -5.27
C GLY A 154 -2.38 17.62 -6.43
N MET A 155 -2.96 16.43 -6.56
CA MET A 155 -3.99 16.06 -7.55
C MET A 155 -5.14 15.35 -6.84
N THR A 156 -6.30 15.24 -7.48
CA THR A 156 -7.37 14.40 -6.94
C THR A 156 -7.01 12.92 -7.03
N PHE A 157 -7.70 12.09 -6.24
CA PHE A 157 -7.51 10.64 -6.27
C PHE A 157 -7.72 10.06 -7.67
N GLY A 158 -8.78 10.50 -8.36
CA GLY A 158 -9.06 10.10 -9.74
C GLY A 158 -7.94 10.50 -10.71
N GLU A 159 -7.44 11.73 -10.62
CA GLU A 159 -6.34 12.21 -11.45
C GLU A 159 -5.04 11.42 -11.22
N ALA A 160 -4.73 11.11 -9.96
CA ALA A 160 -3.57 10.30 -9.60
C ALA A 160 -3.69 8.88 -10.15
N TYR A 161 -4.88 8.27 -10.06
CA TYR A 161 -5.11 6.93 -10.60
C TYR A 161 -5.06 6.90 -12.13
N GLN A 162 -5.64 7.89 -12.82
CA GLN A 162 -5.52 7.99 -14.28
C GLN A 162 -4.07 8.20 -14.74
N THR A 163 -3.30 8.98 -13.99
CA THR A 163 -1.86 9.16 -14.25
C THR A 163 -1.12 7.82 -14.15
N LEU A 164 -1.46 7.01 -13.15
CA LEU A 164 -0.91 5.67 -12.99
C LEU A 164 -1.25 4.75 -14.18
N LYS A 165 -2.52 4.70 -14.59
CA LYS A 165 -2.96 3.88 -15.73
C LYS A 165 -2.21 4.24 -17.01
N LYS A 166 -2.08 5.54 -17.29
CA LYS A 166 -1.32 6.03 -18.45
C LYS A 166 0.15 5.58 -18.40
N LYS A 167 0.77 5.57 -17.22
CA LYS A 167 2.18 5.13 -17.06
C LYS A 167 2.35 3.63 -17.28
N LEU A 168 1.37 2.82 -16.89
CA LEU A 168 1.34 1.40 -17.19
C LEU A 168 1.18 1.14 -18.69
N GLU A 169 0.27 1.85 -19.36
CA GLU A 169 0.10 1.78 -20.82
C GLU A 169 1.38 2.18 -21.56
N GLU A 170 2.05 3.27 -21.15
CA GLU A 170 3.35 3.71 -21.68
C GLU A 170 4.45 2.65 -21.50
N ALA A 171 4.36 1.81 -20.46
CA ALA A 171 5.27 0.71 -20.20
C ALA A 171 4.90 -0.59 -20.94
N GLY A 172 3.81 -0.60 -21.71
CA GLY A 172 3.32 -1.75 -22.45
C GLY A 172 2.57 -2.78 -21.58
N ARG A 173 1.92 -2.31 -20.52
CA ARG A 173 1.07 -3.10 -19.61
C ARG A 173 -0.41 -2.80 -19.82
#